data_AF-A0AA39UQ05-F1
#
_entry.id   AF-A0AA39UQ05-F1
#
_cell.length_a   1.000
_cell.length_b   1.000
_cell.length_c   1.000
_cell.angle_alpha   90.00
_cell.angle_beta   90.00
_cell.angle_gamma   90.00
#
_symmetry.space_group_name_H-M   'P 1'
#
loop_
_entity.id
_entity.type
_entity.pdbx_description
1 polymer ?
#
loop_
_entity_poly.entity_id
_entity_poly.type
_entity_poly.pdbx_seq_one_letter_code
_entity_poly.pdbx_strand_id
1 'polypeptide(L)'
;MHGPRAIVFRAAEEVTRILRQAGYTFAIIGSTACYLYGNERRPNDIDIVISSHACDLEFLKSLVAIYNPVNFGLVDAKTPGATRQVLWYQDYVDGRLEKTKVDILKPGILNLPMIFSEAIVDKQGLPVVPMSILLLHKLQGWKDNMDSDIPRLRNKCDADAGDIFSLLEIIIESMGLKERQNSVHWKQFALDRFDEEFRGNTERRVRLFCSIYPQYREMWKKLGW
;
A
#
# COMPACT_ATOMS: atom_id res chain seq x y z
N MET A 1 -9.26 -5.16 18.75
CA MET A 1 -7.85 -5.58 18.55
C MET A 1 -7.02 -5.06 19.72
N HIS A 2 -6.21 -5.90 20.36
CA HIS A 2 -5.33 -5.50 21.49
C HIS A 2 -3.86 -5.46 21.06
N GLY A 3 -3.05 -4.63 21.72
CA GLY A 3 -1.60 -4.51 21.53
C GLY A 3 -1.13 -3.34 20.64
N PRO A 4 0.19 -3.08 20.59
CA PRO A 4 0.79 -1.83 20.08
C PRO A 4 0.46 -1.46 18.64
N ARG A 5 0.03 -2.41 17.81
CA ARG A 5 -0.31 -2.18 16.40
C ARG A 5 -1.81 -1.93 16.16
N ALA A 6 -2.62 -1.90 17.23
CA ALA A 6 -3.99 -1.40 17.16
C ALA A 6 -4.05 0.07 16.73
N ILE A 7 -2.99 0.84 17.02
CA ILE A 7 -2.86 2.24 16.60
C ILE A 7 -2.97 2.41 15.07
N VAL A 8 -2.42 1.46 14.30
CA VAL A 8 -2.47 1.48 12.83
C VAL A 8 -3.91 1.34 12.34
N PHE A 9 -4.68 0.41 12.90
CA PHE A 9 -6.06 0.22 12.46
C PHE A 9 -6.99 1.35 12.92
N ARG A 10 -6.80 1.89 14.13
CA ARG A 10 -7.53 3.10 14.58
C ARG A 10 -7.25 4.29 13.68
N ALA A 11 -5.98 4.51 13.33
CA ALA A 11 -5.58 5.55 12.40
C ALA A 11 -6.22 5.34 11.02
N ALA A 12 -6.25 4.10 10.52
CA ALA A 12 -6.82 3.74 9.22
C ALA A 12 -8.33 3.96 9.18
N GLU A 13 -9.04 3.56 10.23
CA GLU A 13 -10.48 3.81 10.40
C GLU A 13 -10.78 5.32 10.41
N GLU A 14 -10.03 6.09 11.20
CA GLU A 14 -10.29 7.52 11.38
C GLU A 14 -9.95 8.34 10.14
N VAL A 15 -8.80 8.10 9.50
CA VAL A 15 -8.48 8.77 8.23
C VAL A 15 -9.46 8.38 7.13
N THR A 16 -9.91 7.11 7.12
CA THR A 16 -10.93 6.65 6.16
C THR A 16 -12.24 7.38 6.36
N ARG A 17 -12.67 7.54 7.61
CA ARG A 17 -13.88 8.30 7.97
C ARG A 17 -13.79 9.74 7.49
N ILE A 18 -12.67 10.43 7.79
CA ILE A 18 -12.46 11.84 7.42
C ILE A 18 -12.46 12.01 5.90
N LEU A 19 -11.68 11.20 5.17
CA LEU A 19 -11.59 11.31 3.70
C LEU A 19 -12.91 10.98 3.01
N ARG A 20 -13.67 9.97 3.48
CA ARG A 20 -15.00 9.66 2.97
C ARG A 20 -15.98 10.82 3.20
N GLN A 21 -15.97 11.43 4.40
CA GLN A 21 -16.83 12.58 4.71
C GLN A 21 -16.49 13.81 3.85
N ALA A 22 -15.21 14.00 3.53
CA ALA A 22 -14.76 15.06 2.63
C ALA A 22 -14.95 14.73 1.13
N GLY A 23 -15.55 13.58 0.79
CA GLY A 23 -15.91 13.22 -0.58
C GLY A 23 -14.75 12.69 -1.43
N TYR A 24 -13.62 12.30 -0.82
CA TYR A 24 -12.49 11.75 -1.57
C TYR A 24 -12.68 10.26 -1.87
N THR A 25 -12.32 9.86 -3.09
CA THR A 25 -12.11 8.46 -3.46
C THR A 25 -10.65 8.10 -3.22
N PHE A 26 -10.38 7.04 -2.47
CA PHE A 26 -9.03 6.63 -2.09
C PHE A 26 -9.00 5.14 -1.72
N ALA A 27 -7.82 4.57 -1.64
CA ALA A 27 -7.61 3.20 -1.18
C ALA A 27 -6.31 3.07 -0.38
N ILE A 28 -6.32 2.16 0.59
CA ILE A 28 -5.14 1.75 1.35
C ILE A 28 -4.27 0.84 0.47
N ILE A 29 -2.96 1.07 0.53
CA ILE A 29 -1.92 0.30 -0.15
C ILE A 29 -0.84 -0.10 0.87
N GLY A 30 0.24 -0.71 0.39
CA GLY A 30 1.42 -0.98 1.21
C GLY A 30 1.20 -2.10 2.22
N SER A 31 1.92 -2.03 3.34
CA SER A 31 1.92 -3.11 4.33
C SER A 31 0.58 -3.32 5.03
N THR A 32 -0.19 -2.24 5.24
CA THR A 32 -1.53 -2.33 5.82
C THR A 32 -2.48 -3.06 4.89
N ALA A 33 -2.41 -2.80 3.58
CA ALA A 33 -3.18 -3.56 2.60
C ALA A 33 -2.81 -5.05 2.59
N CYS A 34 -1.51 -5.39 2.62
CA CYS A 34 -1.06 -6.79 2.70
C CYS A 34 -1.68 -7.51 3.90
N TYR A 35 -1.66 -6.89 5.07
CA TYR A 35 -2.23 -7.45 6.29
C TYR A 35 -3.75 -7.65 6.18
N LEU A 36 -4.49 -6.67 5.62
CA LEU A 36 -5.94 -6.77 5.42
C LEU A 36 -6.33 -7.90 4.46
N TYR A 37 -5.43 -8.30 3.56
CA TYR A 37 -5.61 -9.47 2.69
C TYR A 37 -5.27 -10.81 3.35
N GLY A 38 -4.67 -10.81 4.54
CA GLY A 38 -4.36 -12.02 5.30
C GLY A 38 -2.87 -12.29 5.53
N ASN A 39 -1.97 -11.36 5.15
CA ASN A 39 -0.56 -11.49 5.49
C ASN A 39 -0.36 -11.32 7.01
N GLU A 40 0.39 -12.23 7.63
CA GLU A 40 0.63 -12.22 9.08
C GLU A 40 1.50 -11.05 9.56
N ARG A 41 2.33 -10.49 8.67
CA ARG A 41 3.23 -9.40 8.99
C ARG A 41 2.44 -8.14 9.29
N ARG A 42 2.39 -7.77 10.56
CA ARG A 42 1.63 -6.58 10.97
C ARG A 42 2.27 -5.29 10.43
N PRO A 43 1.46 -4.31 9.99
CA PRO A 43 1.96 -3.03 9.47
C PRO A 43 2.52 -2.13 10.57
N ASN A 44 3.31 -1.13 10.18
CA ASN A 44 3.84 -0.08 11.07
C ASN A 44 3.28 1.31 10.76
N ASP A 45 2.80 1.50 9.53
CA ASP A 45 2.34 2.75 8.94
C ASP A 45 1.16 2.46 7.99
N ILE A 46 0.45 3.53 7.61
CA ILE A 46 -0.65 3.47 6.65
C ILE A 46 -0.23 4.24 5.41
N ASP A 47 -0.28 3.56 4.27
CA ASP A 47 -0.14 4.18 2.96
C ASP A 47 -1.52 4.28 2.30
N ILE A 48 -1.91 5.47 1.84
CA ILE A 48 -3.17 5.74 1.16
C ILE A 48 -2.87 6.34 -0.20
N VAL A 49 -3.51 5.85 -1.25
CA VAL A 49 -3.51 6.48 -2.57
C VAL A 49 -4.85 7.16 -2.82
N ILE A 50 -4.82 8.46 -3.10
CA ILE A 50 -5.99 9.24 -3.51
C ILE A 50 -6.24 9.03 -4.99
N SER A 51 -7.50 8.88 -5.39
CA SER A 51 -7.88 8.76 -6.81
C SER A 51 -7.94 10.12 -7.50
N SER A 52 -6.81 10.83 -7.56
CA SER A 52 -6.69 12.11 -8.27
C SER A 52 -5.24 12.52 -8.50
N HIS A 53 -4.87 12.86 -9.75
CA HIS A 53 -3.55 13.42 -10.09
C HIS A 53 -3.37 14.88 -9.63
N ALA A 54 -4.47 15.64 -9.60
CA ALA A 54 -4.47 17.07 -9.31
C ALA A 54 -4.54 17.37 -7.81
N CYS A 55 -4.59 16.34 -6.96
CA CYS A 55 -4.70 16.53 -5.53
C CYS A 55 -3.44 17.19 -4.93
N ASP A 56 -3.66 18.16 -4.05
CA ASP A 56 -2.64 18.72 -3.16
C ASP A 56 -2.54 17.87 -1.89
N LEU A 57 -1.42 17.17 -1.75
CA LEU A 57 -1.17 16.26 -0.64
C LEU A 57 -0.96 17.00 0.68
N GLU A 58 -0.35 18.18 0.68
CA GLU A 58 -0.14 18.95 1.93
C GLU A 58 -1.45 19.56 2.41
N PHE A 59 -2.30 20.00 1.49
CA PHE A 59 -3.68 20.38 1.82
C PHE A 59 -4.45 19.20 2.43
N LEU A 60 -4.39 18.00 1.86
CA LEU A 60 -5.09 16.83 2.41
C LEU A 60 -4.60 16.44 3.81
N LYS A 61 -3.29 16.48 4.05
CA LYS A 61 -2.74 16.22 5.38
C LYS A 61 -3.25 17.25 6.38
N SER A 62 -3.29 18.53 5.98
CA SER A 62 -3.84 19.62 6.78
C SER A 62 -5.32 19.44 7.05
N LEU A 63 -6.10 19.04 6.05
CA LEU A 63 -7.51 18.71 6.20
C LEU A 63 -7.72 17.63 7.27
N VAL A 64 -6.97 16.53 7.20
CA VAL A 64 -7.07 15.44 8.19
C VAL A 64 -6.72 15.93 9.60
N ALA A 65 -5.64 16.71 9.74
CA ALA A 65 -5.25 17.29 11.02
C ALA A 65 -6.27 18.30 11.56
N ILE A 66 -6.94 19.07 10.71
CA ILE A 66 -8.00 20.03 11.11
C ILE A 66 -9.26 19.30 11.58
N TYR A 67 -9.65 18.20 10.93
CA TYR A 67 -10.85 17.45 11.28
C TYR A 67 -10.71 16.68 12.59
N ASN A 68 -9.51 16.22 12.93
CA ASN A 68 -9.23 15.60 14.23
C ASN A 68 -7.84 16.03 14.74
N PRO A 69 -7.72 17.24 15.30
CA PRO A 69 -6.45 17.80 15.78
C PRO A 69 -5.98 17.17 17.10
N VAL A 70 -6.84 16.41 17.78
CA VAL A 70 -6.50 15.71 19.02
C VAL A 70 -5.59 14.52 18.71
N ASN A 71 -5.92 13.76 17.67
CA ASN A 71 -5.18 12.55 17.31
C ASN A 71 -4.23 12.75 16.13
N PHE A 72 -4.49 13.69 15.22
CA PHE A 72 -3.61 13.94 14.08
C PHE A 72 -2.75 15.19 14.25
N GLY A 73 -1.48 15.07 13.89
CA GLY A 73 -0.52 16.17 13.88
C GLY A 73 0.37 16.16 12.65
N LEU A 74 0.81 17.35 12.24
CA LEU A 74 1.78 17.54 11.17
C LEU A 74 3.16 17.82 11.77
N VAL A 75 4.16 17.11 11.27
CA VAL A 75 5.56 17.26 11.70
C VAL A 75 6.42 17.47 10.47
N ASP A 76 7.31 18.46 10.50
CA ASP A 76 8.20 18.73 9.37
C ASP A 76 9.07 17.52 9.04
N ALA A 77 9.30 17.30 7.74
CA ALA A 77 10.18 16.23 7.31
C ALA A 77 11.61 16.45 7.81
N LYS A 78 12.24 15.38 8.31
CA LYS A 78 13.64 15.42 8.79
C LYS A 78 14.69 15.68 7.70
N THR A 79 14.28 15.64 6.44
CA THR A 79 15.19 15.87 5.30
C THR A 79 15.49 17.36 5.19
N PRO A 80 16.77 17.78 5.26
CA PRO A 80 17.12 19.19 5.10
C PRO A 80 16.54 19.78 3.81
N GLY A 81 15.86 20.92 3.91
CA GLY A 81 15.25 21.62 2.76
C GLY A 81 13.95 21.01 2.24
N ALA A 82 13.43 19.93 2.84
CA ALA A 82 12.13 19.41 2.45
C ALA A 82 11.00 20.27 3.02
N THR A 83 10.12 20.78 2.15
CA THR A 83 8.95 21.58 2.53
C THR A 83 7.73 20.75 2.90
N ARG A 84 7.83 19.41 2.79
CA ARG A 84 6.72 18.48 3.04
C ARG A 84 6.57 18.18 4.51
N GLN A 85 5.32 18.05 4.96
CA GLN A 85 5.00 17.63 6.31
C GLN A 85 4.66 16.14 6.34
N VAL A 86 4.89 15.53 7.50
CA VAL A 86 4.55 14.14 7.80
C VAL A 86 3.33 14.14 8.70
N LEU A 87 2.27 13.46 8.26
CA LEU A 87 1.07 13.27 9.05
C LEU A 87 1.28 12.09 10.01
N TRP A 88 1.06 12.36 11.30
CA TRP A 88 1.10 11.37 12.37
C TRP A 88 -0.26 11.24 13.01
N TYR A 89 -0.65 10.02 13.35
CA TYR A 89 -1.75 9.71 14.24
C TYR A 89 -1.20 9.25 15.59
N GLN A 90 -1.82 9.69 16.68
CA GLN A 90 -1.49 9.26 18.03
C GLN A 90 -2.76 8.99 18.85
N ASP A 91 -2.70 7.98 19.70
CA ASP A 91 -3.80 7.62 20.60
C ASP A 91 -3.28 6.72 21.74
N TYR A 92 -4.05 6.60 22.82
CA TYR A 92 -3.74 5.69 23.91
C TYR A 92 -4.22 4.27 23.58
N VAL A 93 -3.26 3.34 23.50
CA VAL A 93 -3.49 1.90 23.32
C VAL A 93 -2.97 1.18 24.56
N ASP A 94 -3.85 0.45 25.25
CA ASP A 94 -3.53 -0.30 26.47
C ASP A 94 -2.76 0.55 27.52
N GLY A 95 -3.20 1.82 27.67
CA GLY A 95 -2.63 2.78 28.64
C GLY A 95 -1.33 3.47 28.20
N ARG A 96 -0.84 3.22 26.99
CA ARG A 96 0.37 3.85 26.43
C ARG A 96 0.04 4.73 25.24
N LEU A 97 0.65 5.91 25.18
CA LEU A 97 0.56 6.77 24.00
C LEU A 97 1.38 6.15 22.87
N GLU A 98 0.69 5.64 21.86
CA GLU A 98 1.28 5.07 20.65
C GLU A 98 1.10 6.05 19.49
N LYS A 99 1.96 5.94 18.48
CA LYS A 99 1.85 6.76 17.26
C LYS A 99 2.18 5.97 16.01
N THR A 100 1.53 6.33 14.91
CA THR A 100 1.79 5.76 13.59
C THR A 100 1.80 6.85 12.54
N LYS A 101 2.54 6.60 11.46
CA LYS A 101 2.64 7.50 10.32
C LYS A 101 1.51 7.21 9.34
N VAL A 102 0.94 8.26 8.77
CA VAL A 102 -0.04 8.19 7.68
C VAL A 102 0.55 8.87 6.45
N ASP A 103 0.86 8.09 5.43
CA ASP A 103 1.34 8.56 4.14
C ASP A 103 0.16 8.67 3.17
N ILE A 104 -0.13 9.89 2.72
CA ILE A 104 -1.11 10.16 1.67
C ILE A 104 -0.35 10.40 0.37
N LEU A 105 -0.66 9.59 -0.64
CA LEU A 105 0.00 9.52 -1.93
C LEU A 105 -1.02 9.81 -3.04
N LYS A 106 -0.51 10.13 -4.23
CA LYS A 106 -1.31 10.30 -5.45
C LYS A 106 -0.71 9.55 -6.63
N PRO A 107 -1.49 9.27 -7.68
CA PRO A 107 -1.02 8.55 -8.84
C PRO A 107 0.09 9.31 -9.57
N GLY A 108 1.01 8.58 -10.19
CA GLY A 108 2.23 9.11 -10.82
C GLY A 108 3.39 9.33 -9.86
N ILE A 109 3.16 9.38 -8.54
CA ILE A 109 4.23 9.30 -7.54
C ILE A 109 4.53 7.82 -7.27
N LEU A 110 5.82 7.44 -7.27
CA LEU A 110 6.25 6.05 -7.09
C LEU A 110 5.60 5.07 -8.09
N ASN A 111 5.30 5.53 -9.31
CA ASN A 111 4.59 4.78 -10.34
C ASN A 111 3.23 4.23 -9.89
N LEU A 112 2.58 4.91 -8.93
CA LEU A 112 1.26 4.50 -8.48
C LEU A 112 0.21 4.75 -9.57
N PRO A 113 -0.66 3.77 -9.83
CA PRO A 113 -1.70 3.92 -10.83
C PRO A 113 -2.88 4.72 -10.26
N MET A 114 -3.72 5.26 -11.14
CA MET A 114 -4.99 5.83 -10.72
C MET A 114 -5.94 4.70 -10.30
N ILE A 115 -6.47 4.77 -9.07
CA ILE A 115 -7.35 3.75 -8.52
C ILE A 115 -8.81 4.19 -8.66
N PHE A 116 -9.51 3.64 -9.64
CA PHE A 116 -10.93 3.92 -9.83
C PHE A 116 -11.80 3.18 -8.81
N SER A 117 -12.97 3.76 -8.50
CA SER A 117 -13.84 3.29 -7.43
C SER A 117 -14.30 1.84 -7.61
N GLU A 118 -14.45 1.40 -8.85
CA GLU A 118 -14.90 0.07 -9.25
C GLU A 118 -13.85 -1.02 -8.94
N ALA A 119 -12.58 -0.62 -8.83
CA ALA A 119 -11.48 -1.52 -8.49
C ALA A 119 -11.23 -1.57 -6.97
N ILE A 120 -11.77 -0.65 -6.19
CA ILE A 120 -11.54 -0.62 -4.73
C ILE A 120 -12.23 -1.82 -4.09
N VAL A 121 -11.47 -2.54 -3.26
CA VAL A 121 -11.95 -3.70 -2.52
C VAL A 121 -12.18 -3.29 -1.07
N ASP A 122 -13.38 -3.52 -0.55
CA ASP A 122 -13.62 -3.33 0.88
C ASP A 122 -13.10 -4.54 1.67
N LYS A 123 -12.22 -4.29 2.64
CA LYS A 123 -11.77 -5.28 3.61
C LYS A 123 -11.97 -4.72 5.00
N GLN A 124 -12.83 -5.37 5.78
CA GLN A 124 -13.12 -4.98 7.16
C GLN A 124 -13.59 -3.51 7.28
N GLY A 125 -14.35 -3.00 6.28
CA GLY A 125 -14.85 -1.63 6.26
C GLY A 125 -13.85 -0.58 5.72
N LEU A 126 -12.63 -1.00 5.38
CA LEU A 126 -11.57 -0.14 4.84
C LEU A 126 -11.45 -0.33 3.32
N PRO A 127 -11.29 0.77 2.55
CA PRO A 127 -11.06 0.68 1.11
C PRO A 127 -9.61 0.27 0.84
N VAL A 128 -9.39 -0.79 0.08
CA VAL A 128 -8.05 -1.34 -0.21
C VAL A 128 -7.86 -1.47 -1.72
N VAL A 129 -6.64 -1.24 -2.22
CA VAL A 129 -6.32 -1.48 -3.63
C VAL A 129 -6.48 -2.98 -3.97
N PRO A 130 -6.81 -3.35 -5.22
CA PRO A 130 -6.78 -4.74 -5.65
C PRO A 130 -5.44 -5.42 -5.33
N MET A 131 -5.48 -6.71 -4.97
CA MET A 131 -4.26 -7.51 -4.78
C MET A 131 -3.36 -7.51 -6.03
N SER A 132 -3.92 -7.39 -7.23
CA SER A 132 -3.16 -7.31 -8.48
C SER A 132 -2.27 -6.07 -8.54
N ILE A 133 -2.78 -4.93 -8.11
CA ILE A 133 -2.02 -3.68 -7.99
C ILE A 133 -1.01 -3.76 -6.85
N LEU A 134 -1.45 -4.28 -5.70
CA LEU A 134 -0.61 -4.42 -4.51
C LEU A 134 0.62 -5.30 -4.77
N LEU A 135 0.44 -6.44 -5.44
CA LEU A 135 1.50 -7.38 -5.78
C LEU A 135 2.56 -6.73 -6.69
N LEU A 136 2.14 -6.02 -7.74
CA LEU A 136 3.08 -5.36 -8.65
C LEU A 136 3.82 -4.20 -7.98
N HIS A 137 3.12 -3.44 -7.12
CA HIS A 137 3.75 -2.37 -6.35
C HIS A 137 4.77 -2.92 -5.33
N LYS A 138 4.47 -4.07 -4.71
CA LYS A 138 5.42 -4.77 -3.84
C LYS A 138 6.64 -5.30 -4.59
N LEU A 139 6.44 -5.84 -5.79
CA LEU A 139 7.52 -6.27 -6.66
C LEU A 139 8.43 -5.10 -7.09
N GLN A 140 7.86 -3.92 -7.37
CA GLN A 140 8.65 -2.72 -7.58
C GLN A 140 9.45 -2.38 -6.31
N GLY A 141 8.78 -2.25 -5.16
CA GLY A 141 9.43 -1.88 -3.90
C GLY A 141 10.58 -2.82 -3.53
N TRP A 142 10.41 -4.13 -3.73
CA TRP A 142 11.46 -5.13 -3.56
C TRP A 142 12.68 -4.83 -4.44
N LYS A 143 12.49 -4.55 -5.73
CA LYS A 143 13.59 -4.24 -6.65
C LYS A 143 14.26 -2.92 -6.31
N ASP A 144 13.48 -1.87 -6.06
CA ASP A 144 13.98 -0.53 -5.74
C ASP A 144 14.78 -0.56 -4.41
N ASN A 145 14.32 -1.34 -3.43
CA ASN A 145 15.04 -1.55 -2.17
C ASN A 145 16.31 -2.39 -2.35
N MET A 146 16.29 -3.41 -3.22
CA MET A 146 17.47 -4.21 -3.56
C MET A 146 18.58 -3.35 -4.18
N ASP A 147 18.21 -2.41 -5.05
CA ASP A 147 19.16 -1.52 -5.74
C ASP A 147 19.62 -0.33 -4.90
N SER A 148 19.04 -0.11 -3.71
CA SER A 148 19.31 1.08 -2.94
C SER A 148 20.69 1.05 -2.28
N ASP A 149 21.46 2.13 -2.42
CA ASP A 149 22.71 2.28 -1.65
C ASP A 149 22.44 2.45 -0.14
N ILE A 150 21.24 2.88 0.24
CA ILE A 150 20.86 3.18 1.62
C ILE A 150 20.63 1.87 2.39
N PRO A 151 21.44 1.53 3.41
CA PRO A 151 21.35 0.24 4.09
C PRO A 151 19.97 -0.04 4.70
N ARG A 152 19.32 0.99 5.25
CA ARG A 152 17.98 0.86 5.82
C ARG A 152 16.92 0.48 4.78
N LEU A 153 17.08 0.88 3.51
CA LEU A 153 16.17 0.52 2.44
C LEU A 153 16.46 -0.91 1.95
N ARG A 154 17.73 -1.30 1.81
CA ARG A 154 18.10 -2.70 1.53
C ARG A 154 17.55 -3.69 2.54
N ASN A 155 17.57 -3.33 3.82
CA ASN A 155 16.98 -4.17 4.89
C ASN A 155 15.45 -4.35 4.76
N LYS A 156 14.76 -3.55 3.93
CA LYS A 156 13.34 -3.76 3.62
C LYS A 156 13.09 -4.74 2.48
N CYS A 157 14.12 -5.10 1.69
CA CYS A 157 14.01 -6.02 0.57
C CYS A 157 13.40 -7.37 1.01
N ASP A 158 13.90 -7.95 2.11
CA ASP A 158 13.38 -9.22 2.64
C ASP A 158 11.91 -9.12 3.08
N ALA A 159 11.51 -7.97 3.65
CA ALA A 159 10.13 -7.75 4.04
C ALA A 159 9.20 -7.63 2.82
N ASP A 160 9.64 -6.95 1.75
CA ASP A 160 8.86 -6.89 0.51
C ASP A 160 8.82 -8.25 -0.20
N ALA A 161 9.90 -9.04 -0.18
CA ALA A 161 9.89 -10.42 -0.68
C ALA A 161 8.89 -11.28 0.09
N GLY A 162 8.90 -11.22 1.42
CA GLY A 162 7.92 -11.91 2.27
C GLY A 162 6.48 -11.50 1.98
N ASP A 163 6.22 -10.22 1.75
CA ASP A 163 4.90 -9.74 1.33
C ASP A 163 4.49 -10.29 -0.04
N ILE A 164 5.41 -10.37 -1.01
CA ILE A 164 5.15 -10.96 -2.33
C ILE A 164 4.81 -12.45 -2.20
N PHE A 165 5.56 -13.20 -1.38
CA PHE A 165 5.29 -14.62 -1.15
C PHE A 165 3.88 -14.84 -0.61
N SER A 166 3.54 -14.14 0.48
CA SER A 166 2.23 -14.25 1.12
C SER A 166 1.11 -13.83 0.17
N LEU A 167 1.29 -12.75 -0.60
CA LEU A 167 0.28 -12.34 -1.59
C LEU A 167 0.08 -13.39 -2.68
N LEU A 168 1.15 -13.99 -3.21
CA LEU A 168 1.02 -15.05 -4.22
C LEU A 168 0.24 -16.25 -3.69
N GLU A 169 0.55 -16.69 -2.47
CA GLU A 169 -0.17 -17.78 -1.80
C GLU A 169 -1.64 -17.42 -1.60
N ILE A 170 -1.95 -16.24 -1.06
CA ILE A 170 -3.33 -15.77 -0.86
C ILE A 170 -4.09 -15.72 -2.19
N ILE A 171 -3.44 -15.17 -3.22
CA ILE A 171 -4.05 -15.05 -4.55
C ILE A 171 -4.38 -16.46 -5.09
N ILE A 172 -3.44 -17.40 -5.06
CA ILE A 172 -3.61 -18.70 -5.69
C ILE A 172 -4.51 -19.64 -4.87
N GLU A 173 -4.43 -19.59 -3.54
CA GLU A 173 -5.06 -20.57 -2.67
C GLU A 173 -6.40 -20.10 -2.09
N SER A 174 -6.57 -18.79 -1.88
CA SER A 174 -7.69 -18.25 -1.08
C SER A 174 -8.51 -17.14 -1.76
N MET A 175 -8.29 -16.84 -3.06
CA MET A 175 -9.12 -15.86 -3.77
C MET A 175 -10.61 -16.21 -3.75
N GLY A 176 -11.43 -15.24 -3.33
CA GLY A 176 -12.89 -15.32 -3.41
C GLY A 176 -13.40 -15.27 -4.86
N LEU A 177 -14.65 -15.69 -5.10
CA LEU A 177 -15.25 -15.77 -6.45
C LEU A 177 -15.17 -14.46 -7.25
N LYS A 178 -15.44 -13.30 -6.62
CA LYS A 178 -15.38 -11.98 -7.26
C LYS A 178 -13.96 -11.57 -7.64
N GLU A 179 -12.98 -11.89 -6.79
CA GLU A 179 -11.57 -11.67 -7.09
C GLU A 179 -11.14 -12.58 -8.24
N ARG A 180 -11.46 -13.88 -8.20
CA ARG A 180 -11.19 -14.84 -9.31
C ARG A 180 -11.78 -14.41 -10.65
N GLN A 181 -13.00 -13.86 -10.68
CA GLN A 181 -13.63 -13.36 -11.91
C GLN A 181 -12.87 -12.18 -12.50
N ASN A 182 -12.38 -11.27 -11.66
CA ASN A 182 -11.49 -10.19 -12.09
C ASN A 182 -10.07 -10.69 -12.48
N SER A 183 -9.73 -11.94 -12.11
CA SER A 183 -8.41 -12.56 -12.32
C SER A 183 -8.23 -13.38 -13.59
N VAL A 184 -9.28 -13.64 -14.37
CA VAL A 184 -9.16 -14.39 -15.64
C VAL A 184 -8.17 -13.71 -16.60
N HIS A 185 -7.96 -12.40 -16.43
CA HIS A 185 -6.92 -11.62 -17.11
C HIS A 185 -6.06 -10.82 -16.12
N TRP A 186 -5.57 -11.44 -15.04
CA TRP A 186 -4.83 -10.76 -13.96
C TRP A 186 -3.70 -9.85 -14.45
N LYS A 187 -2.82 -10.37 -15.31
CA LYS A 187 -1.74 -9.59 -15.93
C LYS A 187 -2.27 -8.37 -16.67
N GLN A 188 -3.28 -8.54 -17.53
CA GLN A 188 -3.87 -7.45 -18.31
C GLN A 188 -4.55 -6.41 -17.40
N PHE A 189 -5.41 -6.87 -16.48
CA PHE A 189 -6.10 -6.02 -15.52
C PHE A 189 -5.13 -5.17 -14.68
N ALA A 190 -4.05 -5.80 -14.20
CA ALA A 190 -3.03 -5.12 -13.41
C ALA A 190 -2.32 -4.08 -14.27
N LEU A 191 -1.75 -4.50 -15.41
CA LEU A 191 -0.91 -3.67 -16.25
C LEU A 191 -1.67 -2.49 -16.85
N ASP A 192 -2.95 -2.65 -17.22
CA ASP A 192 -3.76 -1.59 -17.83
C ASP A 192 -3.92 -0.34 -16.97
N ARG A 193 -3.64 -0.44 -15.67
CA ARG A 193 -3.72 0.67 -14.73
C ARG A 193 -2.41 1.42 -14.56
N PHE A 194 -1.28 0.83 -14.96
CA PHE A 194 0.05 1.44 -14.89
C PHE A 194 0.48 2.05 -16.22
N ASP A 195 1.46 2.95 -16.18
CA ASP A 195 2.09 3.51 -17.37
C ASP A 195 2.97 2.49 -18.11
N GLU A 196 3.40 2.84 -19.33
CA GLU A 196 4.17 1.96 -20.21
C GLU A 196 5.54 1.57 -19.64
N GLU A 197 6.22 2.51 -18.96
CA GLU A 197 7.52 2.26 -18.35
C GLU A 197 7.41 1.21 -17.24
N PHE A 198 6.41 1.36 -16.36
CA PHE A 198 6.14 0.41 -15.31
C PHE A 198 5.78 -0.97 -15.88
N ARG A 199 4.95 -1.03 -16.94
CA ARG A 199 4.60 -2.30 -17.62
C ARG A 199 5.84 -3.01 -18.13
N GLY A 200 6.70 -2.31 -18.87
CA GLY A 200 7.94 -2.87 -19.44
C GLY A 200 8.91 -3.35 -18.37
N ASN A 201 9.03 -2.61 -17.27
CA ASN A 201 9.88 -2.99 -16.14
C ASN A 201 9.32 -4.14 -15.31
N THR A 202 8.00 -4.32 -15.27
CA THR A 202 7.37 -5.39 -14.49
C THR A 202 7.80 -6.78 -14.97
N GLU A 203 7.84 -7.02 -16.29
CA GLU A 203 8.31 -8.32 -16.81
C GLU A 203 9.73 -8.64 -16.38
N ARG A 204 10.63 -7.64 -16.43
CA ARG A 204 12.02 -7.81 -16.01
C ARG A 204 12.11 -8.12 -14.52
N ARG A 205 11.32 -7.43 -13.69
CA ARG A 205 11.24 -7.67 -12.25
C ARG A 205 10.72 -9.08 -11.94
N VAL A 206 9.66 -9.55 -12.62
CA VAL A 206 9.13 -10.91 -12.42
C VAL A 206 10.17 -11.97 -12.80
N ARG A 207 10.85 -11.81 -13.94
CA ARG A 207 11.92 -12.75 -14.36
C ARG A 207 13.05 -12.81 -13.34
N LEU A 208 13.51 -11.65 -12.86
CA LEU A 208 14.54 -11.58 -11.82
C LEU A 208 14.06 -12.22 -10.52
N PHE A 209 12.86 -11.89 -10.07
CA PHE A 209 12.27 -12.49 -8.86
C PHE A 209 12.20 -14.02 -8.97
N CYS A 210 11.74 -14.55 -10.10
CA CYS A 210 11.68 -15.99 -10.35
C CYS A 210 13.05 -16.67 -10.55
N SER A 211 14.12 -15.91 -10.79
CA SER A 211 15.50 -16.44 -10.78
C SER A 211 16.07 -16.54 -9.37
N ILE A 212 15.71 -15.60 -8.49
CA ILE A 212 16.16 -15.56 -7.09
C ILE A 212 15.31 -16.51 -6.22
N TYR A 213 14.01 -16.60 -6.49
CA TYR A 213 13.06 -17.47 -5.78
C TYR A 213 12.33 -18.42 -6.75
N PRO A 214 13.01 -19.46 -7.26
CA PRO A 214 12.45 -20.37 -8.27
C PRO A 214 11.16 -21.09 -7.84
N GLN A 215 10.96 -21.31 -6.54
CA GLN A 215 9.80 -22.00 -5.99
C GLN A 215 8.47 -21.28 -6.26
N TYR A 216 8.47 -19.96 -6.46
CA TYR A 216 7.26 -19.18 -6.75
C TYR A 216 6.97 -19.03 -8.25
N ARG A 217 7.82 -19.59 -9.13
CA ARG A 217 7.69 -19.44 -10.59
C ARG A 217 6.34 -19.92 -11.12
N GLU A 218 5.87 -21.06 -10.65
CA GLU A 218 4.59 -21.63 -11.10
C GLU A 218 3.39 -20.78 -10.67
N MET A 219 3.47 -20.07 -9.54
CA MET A 219 2.43 -19.13 -9.13
C MET A 219 2.39 -17.91 -10.05
N TRP A 220 3.54 -17.32 -10.39
CA TRP A 220 3.60 -16.21 -11.36
C TRP A 220 3.08 -16.61 -12.75
N LYS A 221 3.40 -17.82 -13.23
CA LYS A 221 2.85 -18.36 -14.48
C LYS A 221 1.33 -18.47 -14.46
N LYS A 222 0.73 -18.93 -13.35
CA LYS A 222 -0.74 -18.97 -13.19
C LYS A 222 -1.38 -17.58 -13.28
N LEU A 223 -0.64 -16.52 -12.95
CA LEU A 223 -1.07 -15.13 -13.09
C LEU A 223 -0.81 -14.55 -14.49
N GLY A 224 -0.21 -15.33 -15.40
CA GLY A 224 0.03 -14.97 -16.80
C GLY A 224 1.42 -14.37 -17.10
N TRP A 225 2.40 -14.56 -16.22
CA TRP A 225 3.77 -14.04 -16.39
C TRP A 225 4.80 -15.06 -16.87
#